data_AF-A0A3C1DVS8-F1
#
_entry.id   AF-A0A3C1DVS8-F1
#
_cell.length_a   1.000
_cell.length_b   1.000
_cell.length_c   1.000
_cell.angle_alpha   90.00
_cell.angle_beta   90.00
_cell.angle_gamma   90.00
#
_symmetry.space_group_name_H-M   'P 1'
#
loop_
_entity.id
_entity.type
_entity.pdbx_description
1 polymer ?
#
loop_
_entity_poly.entity_id
_entity_poly.type
_entity_poly.pdbx_seq_one_letter_code
_entity_poly.pdbx_strand_id
1 'polypeptide(L)'
;MGAPSRGRGPPVNTTTSTPRLRSHDELRALAEAGAAELADATAEQVVAWVAANFATDAVSVACSMADAVLPHLVAEQLPGVDVLFLDTGYHFTETYVTRDEVARALDVRVVDVLPEKTVAEQDAEHGAELFSRDPTLCCALRKVAPLQKSLAG
;
A
#
# COMPACT_ATOMS: atom_id res chain seq x y z
N MET A 1 15.32 62.21 1.09
CA MET A 1 14.59 60.98 1.44
C MET A 1 14.96 59.90 0.44
N GLY A 2 15.96 59.06 0.75
CA GLY A 2 16.39 57.95 -0.09
C GLY A 2 15.75 56.66 0.38
N ALA A 3 15.09 55.93 -0.52
CA ALA A 3 14.51 54.62 -0.22
C ALA A 3 15.61 53.56 -0.02
N PRO A 4 15.46 52.60 0.90
CA PRO A 4 16.44 51.53 1.07
C PRO A 4 16.27 50.48 -0.03
N SER A 5 17.40 50.11 -0.65
CA SER A 5 17.47 49.02 -1.63
C SER A 5 17.29 47.67 -0.92
N ARG A 6 16.32 46.87 -1.39
CA ARG A 6 16.15 45.49 -0.95
C ARG A 6 17.19 44.63 -1.66
N GLY A 7 18.16 44.11 -0.91
CA GLY A 7 19.13 43.13 -1.38
C GLY A 7 18.44 41.84 -1.80
N ARG A 8 18.67 41.41 -3.04
CA ARG A 8 18.24 40.13 -3.59
C ARG A 8 19.18 39.06 -3.01
N GLY A 9 18.70 38.27 -2.07
CA GLY A 9 19.44 37.11 -1.57
C GLY A 9 19.74 36.12 -2.69
N PRO A 10 20.83 35.35 -2.61
CA PRO A 10 21.20 34.37 -3.62
C PRO A 10 20.12 33.28 -3.73
N PRO A 11 19.92 32.70 -4.94
CA PRO A 11 18.96 31.63 -5.12
C PRO A 11 19.38 30.40 -4.29
N VAL A 12 18.50 29.96 -3.39
CA VAL A 12 18.63 28.68 -2.70
C VAL A 12 18.42 27.60 -3.75
N ASN A 13 19.49 26.89 -4.09
CA ASN A 13 19.45 25.80 -5.05
C ASN A 13 18.96 24.55 -4.32
N THR A 14 17.65 24.33 -4.28
CA THR A 14 17.07 23.10 -3.75
C THR A 14 17.35 21.97 -4.74
N THR A 15 18.47 21.28 -4.56
CA THR A 15 18.76 20.07 -5.32
C THR A 15 17.84 18.96 -4.82
N THR A 16 16.67 18.83 -5.44
CA THR A 16 15.79 17.68 -5.23
C THR A 16 16.48 16.46 -5.85
N SER A 17 17.28 15.75 -5.06
CA SER A 17 17.82 14.45 -5.46
C SER A 17 16.65 13.46 -5.49
N THR A 18 16.25 13.04 -6.68
CA THR A 18 15.30 11.92 -6.84
C THR A 18 15.84 10.71 -6.06
N PRO A 19 15.04 10.05 -5.20
CA PRO A 19 15.49 8.88 -4.48
C PRO A 19 15.91 7.78 -5.47
N ARG A 20 17.08 7.19 -5.25
CA ARG A 20 17.55 6.04 -6.03
C ARG A 20 16.79 4.81 -5.56
N LEU A 21 16.12 4.10 -6.46
CA LEU A 21 15.58 2.77 -6.17
C LEU A 21 16.72 1.81 -5.82
N ARG A 22 16.53 1.01 -4.76
CA ARG A 22 17.48 -0.05 -4.38
C ARG A 22 17.47 -1.16 -5.41
N SER A 23 18.63 -1.75 -5.66
CA SER A 23 18.75 -2.95 -6.48
C SER A 23 18.10 -4.16 -5.81
N HIS A 24 17.79 -5.18 -6.61
CA HIS A 24 17.22 -6.42 -6.10
C HIS A 24 18.16 -7.12 -5.10
N ASP A 25 19.48 -7.05 -5.29
CA ASP A 25 20.44 -7.67 -4.38
C ASP A 25 20.54 -6.91 -3.05
N GLU A 26 20.48 -5.57 -3.05
CA GLU A 26 20.37 -4.77 -1.83
C GLU A 26 19.09 -5.10 -1.05
N LEU A 27 17.95 -5.22 -1.74
CA LEU A 27 16.67 -5.58 -1.11
C LEU A 27 16.68 -7.01 -0.57
N ARG A 28 17.31 -7.96 -1.28
CA ARG A 28 17.48 -9.34 -0.81
C ARG A 28 18.32 -9.38 0.47
N ALA A 29 19.48 -8.73 0.47
CA ALA A 29 20.36 -8.69 1.64
C ALA A 29 19.68 -8.04 2.85
N LEU A 30 18.92 -6.96 2.62
CA LEU A 30 18.15 -6.29 3.66
C LEU A 30 17.05 -7.21 4.24
N ALA A 31 16.33 -7.94 3.38
CA ALA A 31 15.30 -8.88 3.81
C ALA A 31 15.89 -10.05 4.62
N GLU A 32 17.03 -10.60 4.21
CA GLU A 32 17.74 -11.67 4.94
C GLU A 32 18.23 -11.19 6.31
N ALA A 33 18.81 -9.98 6.38
CA ALA A 33 19.23 -9.39 7.65
C ALA A 33 18.04 -9.12 8.57
N GLY A 34 16.96 -8.53 8.05
CA GLY A 34 15.72 -8.28 8.80
C GLY A 34 15.09 -9.56 9.33
N ALA A 35 15.07 -10.64 8.54
CA ALA A 35 14.54 -11.94 8.98
C ALA A 35 15.31 -12.52 10.18
N ALA A 36 16.63 -12.32 10.23
CA ALA A 36 17.45 -12.75 11.36
C ALA A 36 17.27 -11.84 12.59
N GLU A 37 17.15 -10.53 12.39
CA GLU A 37 16.98 -9.53 13.45
C GLU A 37 15.60 -9.62 14.13
N LEU A 38 14.54 -9.87 13.35
CA LEU A 38 13.15 -9.72 13.79
C LEU A 38 12.48 -11.01 14.24
N ALA A 39 13.22 -12.12 14.37
CA ALA A 39 12.65 -13.44 14.65
C ALA A 39 11.74 -13.47 15.91
N ASP A 40 12.11 -12.72 16.95
CA ASP A 40 11.37 -12.60 18.21
C ASP A 40 10.80 -11.18 18.45
N ALA A 41 10.71 -10.37 17.39
CA ALA A 41 10.26 -8.98 17.49
C ALA A 41 8.74 -8.87 17.68
N THR A 42 8.29 -7.83 18.38
CA THR A 42 6.88 -7.45 18.43
C THR A 42 6.43 -6.81 17.11
N ALA A 43 5.12 -6.71 16.90
CA ALA A 43 4.57 -6.05 15.70
C ALA A 43 5.07 -4.60 15.57
N GLU A 44 5.11 -3.86 16.68
CA GLU A 44 5.60 -2.47 16.72
C GLU A 44 7.08 -2.38 16.35
N GLN A 45 7.90 -3.34 16.77
CA GLN A 45 9.33 -3.41 16.41
C GLN A 45 9.52 -3.73 14.93
N VAL A 46 8.70 -4.62 14.36
CA VAL A 46 8.72 -4.90 12.91
C VAL A 46 8.32 -3.65 12.12
N VAL A 47 7.27 -2.95 12.53
CA VAL A 47 6.86 -1.69 11.88
C VAL A 47 7.94 -0.60 12.02
N ALA A 48 8.58 -0.49 13.18
CA ALA A 48 9.68 0.45 13.40
C ALA A 48 10.88 0.15 12.48
N TRP A 49 11.19 -1.13 12.28
CA TRP A 49 12.21 -1.56 11.34
C TRP A 49 11.85 -1.19 9.90
N VAL A 50 10.59 -1.36 9.49
CA VAL A 50 10.11 -0.93 8.16
C VAL A 50 10.26 0.59 8.03
N ALA A 51 9.82 1.37 9.01
CA ALA A 51 9.92 2.83 8.99
C ALA A 51 11.36 3.35 8.96
N ALA A 52 12.30 2.63 9.58
CA ALA A 52 13.73 2.95 9.51
C ALA A 52 14.34 2.65 8.13
N ASN A 53 13.75 1.72 7.37
CA ASN A 53 14.30 1.23 6.11
C ASN A 53 13.57 1.74 4.87
N PHE A 54 12.33 2.22 4.95
CA PHE A 54 11.54 2.62 3.81
C PHE A 54 10.81 3.93 4.09
N ALA A 55 10.76 4.81 3.08
CA ALA A 55 9.89 5.97 3.13
C ALA A 55 8.42 5.53 3.03
N THR A 56 7.50 6.30 3.61
CA THR A 56 6.07 5.96 3.64
C THR A 56 5.48 5.65 2.27
N ASP A 57 5.92 6.37 1.23
CA ASP A 57 5.47 6.19 -0.17
C ASP A 57 5.99 4.91 -0.84
N ALA A 58 6.96 4.24 -0.22
CA ALA A 58 7.48 2.94 -0.63
C ALA A 58 6.88 1.78 0.20
N VAL A 59 5.92 2.06 1.09
CA VAL A 59 5.28 1.08 1.97
C VAL A 59 3.79 1.01 1.65
N SER A 60 3.26 -0.21 1.65
CA SER A 60 1.81 -0.43 1.58
C SER A 60 1.40 -1.57 2.50
N VAL A 61 0.20 -1.47 3.06
CA VAL A 61 -0.42 -2.47 3.91
C VAL A 61 -1.55 -3.13 3.14
N ALA A 62 -1.42 -4.42 2.82
CA ALA A 62 -2.54 -5.17 2.27
C ALA A 62 -3.55 -5.49 3.38
N CYS A 63 -4.81 -5.07 3.22
CA CYS A 63 -5.84 -5.28 4.23
C CYS A 63 -7.08 -5.93 3.62
N SER A 64 -7.49 -7.08 4.16
CA SER A 64 -8.74 -7.77 3.78
C SER A 64 -9.99 -7.10 4.34
N MET A 65 -9.83 -6.12 5.23
CA MET A 65 -10.89 -5.46 6.01
C MET A 65 -11.67 -6.42 6.93
N ALA A 66 -11.06 -7.55 7.31
CA ALA A 66 -11.54 -8.39 8.41
C ALA A 66 -11.28 -7.73 9.78
N ASP A 67 -10.17 -6.99 9.89
CA ASP A 67 -9.84 -6.10 11.00
C ASP A 67 -9.04 -4.89 10.49
N ALA A 68 -8.74 -3.96 11.39
CA ALA A 68 -7.99 -2.74 11.12
C ALA A 68 -6.72 -2.60 11.99
N VAL A 69 -6.29 -3.67 12.67
CA VAL A 69 -5.21 -3.60 13.66
C VAL A 69 -3.89 -3.29 12.98
N LEU A 70 -3.56 -3.99 11.90
CA LEU A 70 -2.31 -3.76 11.18
C LEU A 70 -2.23 -2.37 10.53
N PRO A 71 -3.25 -1.90 9.77
CA PRO A 71 -3.29 -0.51 9.30
C PRO A 71 -3.10 0.53 10.41
N HIS A 72 -3.71 0.31 11.58
CA HIS A 72 -3.58 1.21 12.72
C HIS A 72 -2.14 1.26 13.25
N LEU A 73 -1.53 0.10 13.54
CA LEU A 73 -0.15 0.02 14.03
C LEU A 73 0.86 0.63 13.06
N VAL A 74 0.66 0.43 11.75
CA VAL A 74 1.54 1.00 10.73
C VAL A 74 1.37 2.51 10.65
N ALA A 75 0.14 3.03 10.67
CA ALA A 75 -0.14 4.46 10.61
C ALA A 75 0.47 5.26 11.78
N GLU A 76 0.63 4.65 12.96
CA GLU A 76 1.29 5.30 14.11
C GLU A 76 2.76 5.66 13.84
N GLN A 77 3.43 4.93 12.95
CA GLN A 77 4.86 5.13 12.64
C GLN A 77 5.08 5.63 11.20
N LEU A 78 4.12 5.38 10.31
CA LEU A 78 4.12 5.74 8.89
C LEU A 78 2.78 6.42 8.54
N PRO A 79 2.54 7.65 9.00
CA PRO A 79 1.30 8.37 8.76
C PRO A 79 1.08 8.60 7.25
N GLY A 80 -0.14 8.34 6.79
CA GLY A 80 -0.53 8.43 5.38
C GLY A 80 -0.12 7.22 4.53
N VAL A 81 0.30 6.11 5.13
CA VAL A 81 0.63 4.87 4.41
C VAL A 81 -0.53 4.38 3.55
N ASP A 82 -0.22 3.77 2.41
CA ASP A 82 -1.22 3.15 1.55
C ASP A 82 -1.77 1.88 2.18
N VAL A 83 -3.09 1.79 2.27
CA VAL A 83 -3.81 0.58 2.65
C VAL A 83 -4.52 0.03 1.42
N LEU A 84 -4.02 -1.07 0.88
CA LEU A 84 -4.55 -1.69 -0.32
C LEU A 84 -5.80 -2.50 0.02
N PHE A 85 -6.94 -2.08 -0.54
CA PHE A 85 -8.20 -2.82 -0.48
C PHE A 85 -8.44 -3.54 -1.80
N LEU A 86 -8.30 -4.87 -1.83
CA LEU A 86 -8.62 -5.65 -3.02
C LEU A 86 -10.13 -5.75 -3.20
N ASP A 87 -10.72 -4.84 -3.97
CA ASP A 87 -12.15 -4.86 -4.25
C ASP A 87 -12.47 -5.91 -5.31
N THR A 88 -12.74 -7.11 -4.83
CA THR A 88 -13.08 -8.23 -5.70
C THR A 88 -14.46 -8.11 -6.32
N GLY A 89 -15.29 -7.10 -6.00
CA GLY A 89 -16.69 -7.03 -6.45
C GLY A 89 -17.61 -8.14 -5.92
N TYR A 90 -17.11 -8.97 -4.99
CA TYR A 90 -17.87 -10.03 -4.30
C TYR A 90 -17.92 -9.80 -2.78
N HIS A 91 -17.54 -8.62 -2.31
CA HIS A 91 -17.52 -8.31 -0.87
C HIS A 91 -18.93 -8.09 -0.33
N PHE A 92 -19.08 -8.41 0.96
CA PHE A 92 -20.28 -8.04 1.70
C PHE A 92 -20.33 -6.52 1.92
N THR A 93 -21.53 -5.97 2.09
CA THR A 93 -21.71 -4.54 2.39
C THR A 93 -20.94 -4.13 3.64
N GLU A 94 -20.92 -4.99 4.65
CA GLU A 94 -20.18 -4.81 5.90
C GLU A 94 -18.68 -4.62 5.68
N THR A 95 -18.09 -5.30 4.69
CA THR A 95 -16.68 -5.14 4.34
C THR A 95 -16.38 -3.74 3.80
N TYR A 96 -17.28 -3.18 2.98
CA TYR A 96 -17.15 -1.80 2.49
C TYR A 96 -17.33 -0.79 3.62
N VAL A 97 -18.24 -1.05 4.58
CA VAL A 97 -18.38 -0.22 5.78
C VAL A 97 -17.08 -0.22 6.58
N THR A 98 -16.47 -1.39 6.83
CA THR A 98 -15.17 -1.45 7.55
C THR A 98 -14.08 -0.71 6.79
N ARG A 99 -14.02 -0.82 5.45
CA ARG A 99 -13.09 -0.05 4.61
C ARG A 99 -13.25 1.46 4.80
N ASP A 100 -14.49 1.94 4.78
CA ASP A 100 -14.80 3.37 4.93
C ASP A 100 -14.47 3.87 6.33
N GLU A 101 -14.74 3.06 7.35
CA GLU A 101 -14.37 3.37 8.73
C GLU A 101 -12.86 3.41 8.93
N VAL A 102 -12.09 2.52 8.28
CA VAL A 102 -10.63 2.58 8.24
C VAL A 102 -10.14 3.90 7.63
N ALA A 103 -10.67 4.27 6.46
CA ALA A 103 -10.30 5.52 5.78
C ALA A 103 -10.67 6.77 6.60
N ARG A 104 -11.73 6.69 7.41
CA ARG A 104 -12.22 7.80 8.24
C ARG A 104 -11.47 7.93 9.56
N ALA A 105 -11.10 6.81 10.18
CA ALA A 105 -10.61 6.77 11.55
C ALA A 105 -9.09 6.73 11.67
N LEU A 106 -8.38 6.25 10.65
CA LEU A 106 -6.93 6.07 10.67
C LEU A 106 -6.24 7.07 9.74
N ASP A 107 -5.00 7.45 10.07
CA ASP A 107 -4.15 8.30 9.22
C ASP A 107 -3.50 7.45 8.10
N VAL A 108 -4.33 7.00 7.16
CA VAL A 108 -3.96 6.14 6.04
C VAL A 108 -4.60 6.62 4.74
N ARG A 109 -4.04 6.21 3.61
CA ARG A 109 -4.70 6.34 2.29
C ARG A 109 -5.23 4.99 1.84
N VAL A 110 -6.54 4.79 1.88
CA VAL A 110 -7.13 3.57 1.30
C VAL A 110 -7.07 3.65 -0.23
N VAL A 111 -6.52 2.60 -0.84
CA VAL A 111 -6.38 2.45 -2.30
C VAL A 111 -7.18 1.23 -2.74
N ASP A 112 -8.25 1.47 -3.50
CA ASP A 112 -9.06 0.41 -4.10
C ASP A 112 -8.30 -0.25 -5.26
N VAL A 113 -7.95 -1.52 -5.10
CA VAL A 113 -7.30 -2.36 -6.11
C VAL A 113 -8.37 -3.15 -6.85
N LEU A 114 -8.66 -2.71 -8.08
CA LEU A 114 -9.77 -3.24 -8.89
C LEU A 114 -9.29 -4.31 -9.88
N PRO A 115 -10.06 -5.39 -10.09
CA PRO A 115 -9.90 -6.30 -11.22
C PRO A 115 -10.01 -5.56 -12.56
N GLU A 116 -9.39 -6.11 -13.61
CA GLU A 116 -9.47 -5.53 -14.97
C GLU A 116 -10.90 -5.51 -15.54
N LYS A 117 -11.75 -6.45 -15.08
CA LYS A 117 -13.11 -6.64 -15.56
C LYS A 117 -14.12 -6.62 -14.41
N THR A 118 -15.29 -6.05 -14.69
CA THR A 118 -16.47 -6.19 -13.84
C THR A 118 -16.88 -7.65 -13.71
N VAL A 119 -17.71 -7.96 -12.72
CA VAL A 119 -18.28 -9.32 -12.56
C VAL A 119 -19.07 -9.71 -13.81
N ALA A 120 -19.87 -8.80 -14.37
CA ALA A 120 -20.67 -9.07 -15.56
C ALA A 120 -19.82 -9.40 -16.80
N GLU A 121 -18.71 -8.69 -17.01
CA GLU A 121 -17.78 -8.98 -18.10
C GLU A 121 -17.06 -10.32 -17.90
N GLN A 122 -16.63 -10.61 -16.67
CA GLN A 122 -16.04 -11.92 -16.35
C GLN A 122 -17.04 -13.06 -16.58
N ASP A 123 -18.30 -12.86 -16.18
CA ASP A 123 -19.37 -13.85 -16.35
C ASP A 123 -19.69 -14.09 -17.82
N ALA A 124 -19.61 -13.06 -18.66
CA ALA A 124 -19.79 -13.20 -20.11
C ALA A 124 -18.69 -14.08 -20.75
N GLU A 125 -17.48 -14.10 -20.20
CA GLU A 125 -16.34 -14.84 -20.73
C GLU A 125 -16.17 -16.24 -20.14
N HIS A 126 -16.43 -16.38 -18.84
CA HIS A 126 -16.14 -17.60 -18.09
C HIS A 126 -17.39 -18.29 -17.52
N GLY A 127 -18.57 -17.71 -17.76
CA GLY A 127 -19.86 -18.08 -17.17
C GLY A 127 -20.01 -17.57 -15.74
N ALA A 128 -21.26 -17.36 -15.31
CA ALA A 128 -21.59 -16.89 -13.96
C ALA A 128 -21.01 -17.76 -12.83
N GLU A 129 -20.79 -17.17 -11.66
CA GLU A 129 -20.35 -17.86 -10.43
C GLU A 129 -19.02 -18.62 -10.58
N LEU A 130 -18.07 -18.02 -11.31
CA LEU A 130 -16.73 -18.60 -11.49
C LEU A 130 -16.05 -18.92 -10.15
N PHE A 131 -16.29 -18.12 -9.10
CA PHE A 131 -15.77 -18.36 -7.75
C PHE A 131 -16.15 -19.73 -7.17
N SER A 132 -17.28 -20.31 -7.58
CA SER A 132 -17.76 -21.61 -7.12
C SER A 132 -17.22 -22.75 -7.98
N ARG A 133 -17.13 -22.54 -9.30
CA ARG A 133 -16.70 -23.57 -10.25
C ARG A 133 -15.19 -23.70 -10.40
N ASP A 134 -14.48 -22.58 -10.40
CA ASP A 134 -13.03 -22.49 -10.49
C ASP A 134 -12.51 -21.33 -9.61
N PRO A 135 -12.38 -21.55 -8.29
CA PRO A 135 -11.91 -20.53 -7.36
C PRO A 135 -10.47 -20.09 -7.66
N THR A 136 -9.64 -20.96 -8.25
CA THR A 136 -8.26 -20.65 -8.63
C THR A 136 -8.24 -19.59 -9.71
N LEU A 137 -8.97 -19.81 -10.81
CA LEU A 137 -9.07 -18.83 -11.89
C LEU A 137 -9.73 -17.54 -11.42
N CYS A 138 -10.81 -17.62 -10.64
CA CYS A 138 -11.47 -16.43 -10.10
C CYS A 138 -10.52 -15.61 -9.21
N CYS A 139 -9.75 -16.25 -8.33
CA CYS A 139 -8.78 -15.56 -7.49
C CYS A 139 -7.61 -15.00 -8.30
N ALA A 140 -7.15 -15.71 -9.33
CA ALA A 140 -6.11 -15.21 -10.21
C ALA A 140 -6.54 -13.89 -10.88
N LEU A 141 -7.76 -13.84 -11.42
CA LEU A 141 -8.28 -12.67 -12.13
C LEU A 141 -8.66 -11.50 -11.21
N ARG A 142 -9.24 -11.80 -10.04
CA ARG A 142 -9.83 -10.76 -9.17
C ARG A 142 -9.00 -10.38 -7.95
N LYS A 143 -7.95 -11.14 -7.64
CA LYS A 143 -7.05 -10.86 -6.51
C LYS A 143 -5.60 -10.75 -6.92
N VAL A 144 -5.06 -11.80 -7.54
CA VAL A 144 -3.61 -11.90 -7.77
C VAL A 144 -3.14 -10.93 -8.85
N ALA A 145 -3.73 -11.00 -10.05
CA ALA A 145 -3.38 -10.13 -11.16
C ALA A 145 -3.52 -8.62 -10.83
N PRO A 146 -4.63 -8.14 -10.25
CA PRO A 146 -4.74 -6.71 -9.92
C PRO A 146 -3.76 -6.29 -8.82
N LEU A 147 -3.51 -7.13 -7.81
CA LEU A 147 -2.52 -6.81 -6.77
C LEU A 147 -1.10 -6.72 -7.34
N GLN A 148 -0.70 -7.67 -8.18
CA GLN A 148 0.62 -7.64 -8.84
C GLN A 148 0.79 -6.37 -9.68
N LYS A 149 -0.26 -5.96 -10.41
CA LYS A 149 -0.24 -4.73 -11.20
C LYS A 149 -0.07 -3.49 -10.31
N SER A 150 -0.73 -3.44 -9.15
CA SER A 150 -0.60 -2.33 -8.20
C SER A 150 0.78 -2.24 -7.55
N LEU A 151 1.49 -3.36 -7.40
CA LEU A 151 2.80 -3.42 -6.75
C LEU A 151 3.99 -3.34 -7.73
N ALA A 152 3.74 -3.29 -9.05
CA ALA A 152 4.79 -3.38 -10.05
C ALA A 152 5.69 -2.12 -10.17
N GLY A 153 5.26 -0.98 -9.60
CA GLY A 153 5.97 0.30 -9.68
C GLY A 153 5.72 1.04 -10.99
#